data_AF-A0A1G8Z692-F1
#
_entry.id   AF-A0A1G8Z692-F1
#
_cell.length_a   1.000
_cell.length_b   1.000
_cell.length_c   1.000
_cell.angle_alpha   90.00
_cell.angle_beta   90.00
_cell.angle_gamma   90.00
#
_symmetry.space_group_name_H-M   'P 1'
#
loop_
_entity.id
_entity.type
_entity.pdbx_description
1 polymer ?
#
loop_
_entity_poly.entity_id
_entity_poly.type
_entity_poly.pdbx_seq_one_letter_code
_entity_poly.pdbx_strand_id
1 'polypeptide(L)'
;MTAMADLLKYQNLLPERFNAHLVATTRSMPRVRGSQCGRPLALRIVRASAGPQQLDRAYFAHHRDDPSPSMLVSGPIVSRTSGQPSIILSKRISTPTGDFAGVVVAAIDCGYFSNFYSAFGVGSGGGISLISNDGTVLARWPAVEAGRELSDTSLFQKRLSESPTGSYKITPPFDGLAKYIAYEQDPEYPIVVTVARSENEVLANWRADLISDALVAVLLVGIIIGMAAPLSSQFRFRTGLERVLRKREARLRLLA
;
A
#
# COMPACT_ATOMS: atom_id res chain seq x y z
N MET A 1 -1.81 -15.51 1.56
CA MET A 1 -2.92 -15.07 0.69
C MET A 1 -3.62 -16.23 -0.01
N THR A 2 -2.92 -17.34 -0.31
CA THR A 2 -3.45 -18.54 -0.96
C THR A 2 -4.59 -19.25 -0.21
N ALA A 3 -4.55 -19.26 1.13
CA ALA A 3 -5.55 -19.97 1.94
C ALA A 3 -6.95 -19.33 1.94
N MET A 4 -7.06 -18.02 1.71
CA MET A 4 -8.37 -17.33 1.65
C MET A 4 -9.04 -17.52 0.28
N ALA A 5 -8.24 -17.54 -0.79
CA ALA A 5 -8.70 -17.81 -2.15
C ALA A 5 -9.18 -19.26 -2.33
N ASP A 6 -8.52 -20.23 -1.69
CA ASP A 6 -8.91 -21.65 -1.77
C ASP A 6 -10.27 -21.94 -1.10
N LEU A 7 -10.68 -21.10 -0.14
CA LEU A 7 -11.95 -21.21 0.57
C LEU A 7 -13.16 -20.93 -0.35
N LEU A 8 -12.94 -20.23 -1.47
CA LEU A 8 -14.01 -19.60 -2.25
C LEU A 8 -14.20 -20.19 -3.65
N LYS A 9 -13.30 -21.12 -4.06
CA LYS A 9 -13.39 -21.90 -5.30
C LYS A 9 -14.47 -22.99 -5.33
N TYR A 10 -15.13 -23.30 -4.21
CA TYR A 10 -16.11 -24.39 -4.16
C TYR A 10 -17.53 -23.91 -4.55
N GLN A 11 -17.96 -24.25 -5.76
CA GLN A 11 -19.29 -23.94 -6.31
C GLN A 11 -20.45 -24.74 -5.67
N ASN A 12 -20.16 -25.83 -4.94
CA ASN A 12 -21.19 -26.67 -4.29
C ASN A 12 -20.91 -26.84 -2.80
N LEU A 13 -21.48 -25.94 -1.99
CA LEU A 13 -21.29 -25.87 -0.55
C LEU A 13 -22.32 -26.73 0.19
N LEU A 14 -22.03 -28.03 0.36
CA LEU A 14 -22.78 -28.86 1.31
C LEU A 14 -22.38 -28.47 2.76
N PRO A 15 -23.35 -28.29 3.69
CA PRO A 15 -23.12 -27.71 5.02
C PRO A 15 -22.03 -28.41 5.86
N GLU A 16 -21.95 -29.74 5.80
CA GLU A 16 -21.02 -30.53 6.62
C GLU A 16 -19.56 -30.43 6.17
N ARG A 17 -19.31 -30.42 4.85
CA ARG A 17 -17.95 -30.33 4.27
C ARG A 17 -17.37 -28.92 4.40
N PHE A 18 -18.22 -27.89 4.34
CA PHE A 18 -17.81 -26.49 4.49
C PHE A 18 -17.33 -26.18 5.92
N ASN A 19 -18.01 -26.70 6.94
CA ASN A 19 -17.64 -26.45 8.34
C ASN A 19 -16.28 -27.09 8.70
N ALA A 20 -16.01 -28.30 8.20
CA ALA A 20 -14.71 -28.97 8.39
C ALA A 20 -13.56 -28.23 7.67
N HIS A 21 -13.81 -27.72 6.46
CA HIS A 21 -12.79 -27.00 5.70
C HIS A 21 -12.53 -25.60 6.27
N LEU A 22 -13.54 -24.89 6.76
CA LEU A 22 -13.38 -23.63 7.49
C LEU A 22 -12.54 -23.78 8.76
N VAL A 23 -12.75 -24.86 9.52
CA VAL A 23 -11.93 -25.17 10.70
C VAL A 23 -10.49 -25.49 10.30
N ALA A 24 -10.28 -26.19 9.18
CA ALA A 24 -8.95 -26.47 8.65
C ALA A 24 -8.23 -25.21 8.12
N THR A 25 -8.95 -24.30 7.45
CA THR A 25 -8.38 -23.07 6.88
C THR A 25 -8.16 -21.99 7.92
N THR A 26 -9.00 -21.91 8.96
CA THR A 26 -8.71 -21.08 10.15
C THR A 26 -7.42 -21.53 10.84
N ARG A 27 -7.02 -22.81 10.70
CA ARG A 27 -5.73 -23.33 11.21
C ARG A 27 -4.55 -23.04 10.28
N SER A 28 -4.76 -22.75 9.00
CA SER A 28 -3.69 -22.49 8.01
C SER A 28 -3.36 -21.01 7.79
N MET A 29 -4.10 -20.08 8.42
CA MET A 29 -3.75 -18.66 8.44
C MET A 29 -2.46 -18.45 9.26
N PRO A 30 -1.45 -17.72 8.75
CA PRO A 30 -0.20 -17.48 9.48
C PRO A 30 -0.50 -16.78 10.80
N ARG A 31 -0.22 -17.49 11.90
CA ARG A 31 -0.35 -16.98 13.26
C ARG A 31 0.62 -15.82 13.48
N VAL A 32 0.11 -14.60 13.56
CA VAL A 32 0.79 -13.55 14.34
C VAL A 32 0.30 -13.70 15.77
N ARG A 33 1.15 -14.29 16.63
CA ARG A 33 0.91 -14.33 18.07
C ARG A 33 0.93 -12.90 18.61
N GLY A 34 -0.25 -12.34 18.83
CA GLY A 34 -0.49 -11.20 19.71
C GLY A 34 -1.59 -11.61 20.69
N SER A 35 -1.24 -11.71 21.97
CA SER A 35 -1.98 -12.43 23.01
C SER A 35 -3.27 -11.76 23.52
N GLN A 36 -3.95 -10.91 22.75
CA GLN A 36 -5.19 -10.25 23.23
C GLN A 36 -6.31 -10.00 22.20
N CYS A 37 -6.17 -10.34 20.91
CA CYS A 37 -7.31 -10.19 20.00
C CYS A 37 -8.20 -11.44 20.00
N GLY A 38 -9.47 -11.26 20.37
CA GLY A 38 -10.54 -12.20 20.07
C GLY A 38 -10.59 -12.53 18.58
N ARG A 39 -11.27 -13.64 18.22
CA ARG A 39 -11.28 -14.21 16.87
C ARG A 39 -11.48 -13.10 15.81
N PRO A 40 -10.48 -12.84 14.92
CA PRO A 40 -10.51 -11.70 13.99
C PRO A 40 -11.54 -11.87 12.85
N LEU A 41 -12.13 -13.05 12.76
CA LEU A 41 -13.13 -13.44 11.78
C LEU A 41 -14.31 -14.07 12.51
N ALA A 42 -15.48 -13.48 12.34
CA ALA A 42 -16.74 -14.05 12.78
C ALA A 42 -17.55 -14.49 11.55
N LEU A 43 -17.69 -15.80 11.34
CA LEU A 43 -18.54 -16.35 10.29
C LEU A 43 -19.91 -16.71 10.87
N ARG A 44 -20.97 -16.35 10.14
CA ARG A 44 -22.34 -16.63 10.51
C ARG A 44 -23.21 -16.90 9.28
N ILE A 45 -24.11 -17.88 9.38
CA ILE A 45 -25.14 -18.12 8.37
C ILE A 45 -26.43 -17.44 8.85
N VAL A 46 -27.01 -16.59 8.00
CA VAL A 46 -28.30 -15.94 8.21
C VAL A 46 -29.31 -16.64 7.30
N ARG A 47 -30.15 -17.48 7.88
CA ARG A 47 -31.21 -18.18 7.14
C ARG A 47 -32.35 -17.22 6.78
N ALA A 48 -33.11 -17.56 5.75
CA ALA A 48 -34.32 -16.80 5.38
C ALA A 48 -35.34 -16.67 6.52
N SER A 49 -35.35 -17.63 7.46
CA SER A 49 -36.19 -17.63 8.66
C SER A 49 -35.58 -16.91 9.88
N ALA A 50 -34.48 -16.16 9.71
CA ALA A 50 -33.86 -15.41 10.79
C ALA A 50 -34.80 -14.29 11.31
N GLY A 51 -34.65 -13.93 12.59
CA GLY A 51 -35.45 -12.86 13.20
C GLY A 51 -35.26 -11.49 12.52
N PRO A 52 -36.24 -10.57 12.67
CA PRO A 52 -36.34 -9.32 11.89
C PRO A 52 -35.07 -8.45 11.92
N GLN A 53 -34.40 -8.37 13.08
CA GLN A 53 -33.16 -7.59 13.27
C GLN A 53 -31.98 -7.96 12.36
N GLN A 54 -32.05 -9.14 11.71
CA GLN A 54 -31.03 -9.66 10.80
C GLN A 54 -31.43 -9.56 9.33
N LEU A 55 -32.74 -9.48 9.06
CA LEU A 55 -33.34 -9.23 7.75
C LEU A 55 -33.21 -7.74 7.37
N ASP A 56 -33.12 -6.84 8.34
CA ASP A 56 -32.99 -5.38 8.16
C ASP A 56 -31.63 -4.90 7.62
N ARG A 57 -30.69 -5.81 7.33
CA ARG A 57 -29.36 -5.45 6.83
C ARG A 57 -29.38 -5.36 5.31
N ALA A 58 -28.80 -4.28 4.77
CA ALA A 58 -28.72 -4.04 3.32
C ALA A 58 -28.14 -5.23 2.53
N TYR A 59 -27.14 -5.93 3.07
CA TYR A 59 -26.58 -7.13 2.43
C TYR A 59 -27.58 -8.29 2.30
N PHE A 60 -28.54 -8.41 3.22
CA PHE A 60 -29.52 -9.49 3.18
C PHE A 60 -30.60 -9.21 2.14
N ALA A 61 -31.10 -7.97 2.10
CA ALA A 61 -32.02 -7.52 1.06
C ALA A 61 -31.40 -7.66 -0.33
N HIS A 62 -30.13 -7.23 -0.50
CA HIS A 62 -29.40 -7.38 -1.75
C HIS A 62 -29.39 -8.83 -2.27
N HIS A 63 -28.97 -9.81 -1.45
CA HIS A 63 -28.92 -11.23 -1.88
C HIS A 63 -30.30 -11.91 -1.98
N ARG A 64 -31.33 -11.34 -1.35
CA ARG A 64 -32.71 -11.81 -1.51
C ARG A 64 -33.27 -11.36 -2.85
N ASP A 65 -33.05 -10.10 -3.20
CA ASP A 65 -33.66 -9.43 -4.35
C ASP A 65 -32.84 -9.63 -5.64
N ASP A 66 -31.52 -9.81 -5.52
CA ASP A 66 -30.61 -10.18 -6.62
C ASP A 66 -30.26 -11.69 -6.56
N PRO A 67 -30.62 -12.49 -7.57
CA PRO A 67 -30.28 -13.91 -7.63
C PRO A 67 -28.80 -14.18 -7.98
N SER A 68 -27.99 -13.15 -8.22
CA SER A 68 -26.58 -13.26 -8.55
C SER A 68 -25.79 -14.07 -7.51
N PRO A 69 -24.88 -14.97 -7.95
CA PRO A 69 -23.98 -15.69 -7.05
C PRO A 69 -22.78 -14.83 -6.59
N SER A 70 -22.70 -13.56 -7.02
CA SER A 70 -21.58 -12.67 -6.71
C SER A 70 -21.43 -12.40 -5.21
N MET A 71 -20.18 -12.24 -4.77
CA MET A 71 -19.90 -11.80 -3.39
C MET A 71 -20.15 -10.30 -3.27
N LEU A 72 -20.81 -9.89 -2.20
CA LEU A 72 -20.95 -8.50 -1.81
C LEU A 72 -20.00 -8.20 -0.65
N VAL A 73 -19.15 -7.19 -0.85
CA VAL A 73 -18.32 -6.57 0.19
C VAL A 73 -19.03 -5.30 0.63
N SER A 74 -19.26 -5.16 1.93
CA SER A 74 -19.98 -4.01 2.48
C SER A 74 -19.40 -3.55 3.81
N GLY A 75 -19.68 -2.31 4.18
CA GLY A 75 -19.24 -1.71 5.43
C GLY A 75 -18.33 -0.51 5.20
N PRO A 76 -17.66 -0.04 6.26
CA PRO A 76 -17.59 -0.62 7.59
C PRO A 76 -18.93 -0.50 8.34
N ILE A 77 -19.39 -1.61 8.92
CA ILE A 77 -20.59 -1.65 9.77
C ILE A 77 -20.12 -1.84 11.20
N VAL A 78 -20.63 -1.03 12.13
CA VAL A 78 -20.40 -1.25 13.56
C VAL A 78 -21.02 -2.58 13.96
N SER A 79 -20.15 -3.52 14.34
CA SER A 79 -20.54 -4.82 14.85
C SER A 79 -21.30 -4.65 16.16
N ARG A 80 -22.51 -5.20 16.24
CA ARG A 80 -23.33 -5.14 17.47
C ARG A 80 -22.74 -5.98 18.61
N THR A 81 -21.86 -6.94 18.29
CA THR A 81 -21.28 -7.86 19.26
C THR A 81 -19.95 -7.34 19.83
N SER A 82 -19.13 -6.67 19.00
CA SER A 82 -17.83 -6.13 19.43
C SER A 82 -17.83 -4.61 19.59
N GLY A 83 -18.83 -3.89 19.07
CA GLY A 83 -18.85 -2.42 19.03
C GLY A 83 -17.82 -1.81 18.06
N GLN A 84 -17.08 -2.63 17.32
CA GLN A 84 -16.01 -2.19 16.42
C GLN A 84 -16.49 -2.16 14.97
N PRO A 85 -15.94 -1.26 14.12
CA PRO A 85 -16.19 -1.28 12.69
C PRO A 85 -15.67 -2.59 12.08
N SER A 86 -16.52 -3.24 11.30
CA SER A 86 -16.19 -4.50 10.62
C SER A 86 -16.60 -4.46 9.16
N ILE A 87 -15.76 -5.04 8.32
CA ILE A 87 -16.01 -5.31 6.92
C ILE A 87 -16.86 -6.57 6.84
N ILE A 88 -17.94 -6.51 6.07
CA ILE A 88 -18.89 -7.61 5.90
C ILE A 88 -18.75 -8.17 4.50
N LEU A 89 -18.28 -9.41 4.43
CA LEU A 89 -18.32 -10.23 3.21
C LEU A 89 -19.60 -11.07 3.26
N SER A 90 -20.38 -11.04 2.19
CA SER A 90 -21.65 -11.76 2.13
C SER A 90 -21.87 -12.43 0.79
N LYS A 91 -22.46 -13.63 0.81
CA LYS A 91 -22.79 -14.38 -0.41
C LYS A 91 -24.15 -15.06 -0.26
N ARG A 92 -24.94 -15.06 -1.33
CA ARG A 92 -26.23 -15.76 -1.41
C ARG A 92 -26.06 -17.26 -1.26
N ILE A 93 -26.98 -17.88 -0.51
CA ILE A 93 -27.19 -19.32 -0.47
C ILE A 93 -28.47 -19.61 -1.24
N SER A 94 -28.36 -20.39 -2.30
CA SER A 94 -29.47 -20.82 -3.13
C SER A 94 -29.83 -22.28 -2.82
N THR A 95 -31.10 -22.64 -2.91
CA THR A 95 -31.53 -24.05 -2.95
C THR A 95 -31.07 -24.69 -4.26
N PRO A 96 -31.10 -26.04 -4.39
CA PRO A 96 -30.88 -26.71 -5.67
C PRO A 96 -31.84 -26.27 -6.78
N THR A 97 -33.01 -25.76 -6.43
CA THR A 97 -34.02 -25.20 -7.34
C THR A 97 -33.73 -23.74 -7.73
N GLY A 98 -32.72 -23.09 -7.14
CA GLY A 98 -32.34 -21.70 -7.40
C GLY A 98 -32.97 -20.67 -6.45
N ASP A 99 -33.93 -21.10 -5.62
CA ASP A 99 -34.63 -20.25 -4.66
C ASP A 99 -33.71 -19.74 -3.56
N PHE A 100 -34.05 -18.60 -2.98
CA PHE A 100 -33.27 -18.00 -1.90
C PHE A 100 -33.39 -18.81 -0.60
N ALA A 101 -32.29 -19.39 -0.12
CA ALA A 101 -32.24 -20.12 1.15
C ALA A 101 -31.67 -19.27 2.30
N GLY A 102 -30.94 -18.19 1.98
CA GLY A 102 -30.35 -17.28 2.97
C GLY A 102 -29.03 -16.68 2.50
N VAL A 103 -28.23 -16.20 3.46
CA VAL A 103 -26.96 -15.53 3.20
C VAL A 103 -25.90 -16.06 4.15
N VAL A 104 -24.70 -16.36 3.64
CA VAL A 104 -23.50 -16.55 4.46
C VAL A 104 -22.81 -15.22 4.64
N VAL A 105 -22.42 -14.90 5.87
CA VAL A 105 -21.83 -13.62 6.26
C VAL A 105 -20.54 -13.86 7.02
N ALA A 106 -19.45 -13.24 6.59
CA ALA A 106 -18.20 -13.15 7.33
C ALA A 106 -17.93 -11.70 7.72
N ALA A 107 -17.77 -11.45 9.02
CA ALA A 107 -17.37 -10.16 9.55
C ALA A 107 -15.88 -10.18 9.91
N ILE A 108 -15.14 -9.21 9.37
CA ILE A 108 -13.71 -9.02 9.62
C ILE A 108 -13.52 -7.66 10.28
N ASP A 109 -12.79 -7.62 11.40
CA ASP A 109 -12.50 -6.37 12.11
C ASP A 109 -11.61 -5.43 11.25
N CYS A 110 -11.97 -4.16 11.13
CA CYS A 110 -11.18 -3.19 10.36
C CYS A 110 -9.76 -2.98 10.95
N GLY A 111 -9.61 -3.11 12.27
CA GLY A 111 -8.34 -3.04 12.99
C GLY A 111 -7.39 -4.18 12.64
N TYR A 112 -7.89 -5.34 12.21
CA TYR A 112 -7.05 -6.42 11.68
C TYR A 112 -6.24 -5.93 10.46
N PHE A 113 -6.91 -5.29 9.50
CA PHE A 113 -6.25 -4.76 8.30
C PHE A 113 -5.34 -3.57 8.63
N SER A 114 -5.75 -2.70 9.55
CA SER A 114 -4.92 -1.57 10.00
C SER A 114 -3.60 -2.06 10.60
N ASN A 115 -3.65 -3.07 11.48
CA ASN A 115 -2.46 -3.69 12.07
C ASN A 115 -1.62 -4.42 11.03
N PHE A 116 -2.25 -5.16 10.13
CA PHE A 116 -1.54 -5.84 9.04
C PHE A 116 -0.80 -4.84 8.14
N TYR A 117 -1.42 -3.72 7.79
CA TYR A 117 -0.82 -2.67 6.97
C TYR A 117 0.25 -1.86 7.71
N SER A 118 0.18 -1.75 9.04
CA SER A 118 1.19 -1.06 9.84
C SER A 118 2.60 -1.67 9.74
N ALA A 119 2.68 -2.97 9.42
CA ALA A 119 3.95 -3.66 9.23
C ALA A 119 4.68 -3.25 7.94
N PHE A 120 3.99 -2.58 6.99
CA PHE A 120 4.60 -2.13 5.75
C PHE A 120 5.19 -0.74 5.93
N GLY A 121 6.50 -0.61 5.69
CA GLY A 121 7.22 0.66 5.73
C GLY A 121 6.88 1.57 4.54
N VAL A 122 5.70 2.19 4.56
CA VAL A 122 5.26 3.15 3.53
C VAL A 122 5.71 4.59 3.78
N GLY A 123 6.38 4.85 4.92
CA GLY A 123 6.84 6.17 5.33
C GLY A 123 5.80 6.94 6.16
N SER A 124 6.27 7.97 6.86
CA SER A 124 5.48 8.93 7.65
C SER A 124 4.38 9.67 6.87
N GLY A 125 4.61 9.93 5.57
CA GLY A 125 3.66 10.56 4.66
C GLY A 125 2.91 9.55 3.81
N GLY A 126 3.13 8.25 3.99
CA GLY A 126 2.52 7.19 3.22
C GLY A 126 1.19 6.70 3.79
N GLY A 127 0.54 5.80 3.07
CA GLY A 127 -0.63 5.10 3.60
C GLY A 127 -1.12 4.00 2.68
N ILE A 128 -1.80 3.01 3.26
CA ILE A 128 -2.43 1.90 2.55
C ILE A 128 -3.92 1.95 2.82
N SER A 129 -4.74 1.89 1.77
CA SER A 129 -6.21 1.86 1.89
C SER A 129 -6.77 0.65 1.16
N LEU A 130 -7.67 -0.05 1.84
CA LEU A 130 -8.57 -1.05 1.28
C LEU A 130 -9.93 -0.39 1.06
N ILE A 131 -10.41 -0.41 -0.18
CA ILE A 131 -11.59 0.30 -0.64
C ILE A 131 -12.50 -0.73 -1.33
N SER A 132 -13.80 -0.61 -1.15
CA SER A 132 -14.79 -1.37 -1.91
C SER A 132 -14.90 -0.83 -3.33
N ASN A 133 -15.42 -1.64 -4.26
CA ASN A 133 -15.62 -1.22 -5.66
C ASN A 133 -16.62 -0.05 -5.81
N ASP A 134 -17.47 0.18 -4.81
CA ASP A 134 -18.37 1.34 -4.74
C ASP A 134 -17.68 2.63 -4.28
N GLY A 135 -16.37 2.58 -3.96
CA GLY A 135 -15.61 3.74 -3.47
C GLY A 135 -15.58 3.88 -1.95
N THR A 136 -16.21 2.98 -1.19
CA THR A 136 -16.23 3.06 0.28
C THR A 136 -14.91 2.59 0.90
N VAL A 137 -14.27 3.42 1.73
CA VAL A 137 -13.06 3.03 2.46
C VAL A 137 -13.40 2.02 3.56
N LEU A 138 -12.94 0.78 3.37
CA LEU A 138 -13.17 -0.33 4.28
C LEU A 138 -12.16 -0.36 5.43
N ALA A 139 -10.89 -0.13 5.12
CA ALA A 139 -9.81 -0.04 6.09
C ALA A 139 -8.68 0.84 5.57
N ARG A 140 -7.94 1.48 6.48
CA ARG A 140 -6.78 2.29 6.14
C ARG A 140 -5.70 2.25 7.23
N TRP A 141 -4.46 2.39 6.79
CA TRP A 141 -3.32 2.75 7.61
C TRP A 141 -2.59 3.99 7.05
N PRO A 142 -2.22 4.99 7.86
CA PRO A 142 -2.70 5.23 9.22
C PRO A 142 -4.23 5.32 9.28
N ALA A 143 -4.83 4.94 10.41
CA ALA A 143 -6.28 4.92 10.55
C ALA A 143 -6.89 6.32 10.32
N VAL A 144 -7.98 6.36 9.56
CA VAL A 144 -8.84 7.55 9.35
C VAL A 144 -10.29 7.16 9.64
N GLU A 145 -11.21 8.12 9.55
CA GLU A 145 -12.65 7.85 9.64
C GLU A 145 -13.06 6.72 8.68
N ALA A 146 -13.60 5.66 9.28
CA ALA A 146 -14.04 4.47 8.58
C ALA A 146 -15.33 4.78 7.78
N GLY A 147 -15.42 4.29 6.54
CA GLY A 147 -16.63 4.48 5.71
C GLY A 147 -16.68 5.78 4.93
N ARG A 148 -15.57 6.51 4.84
CA ARG A 148 -15.47 7.64 3.92
C ARG A 148 -15.61 7.16 2.48
N GLU A 149 -16.38 7.91 1.69
CA GLU A 149 -16.62 7.62 0.28
C GLU A 149 -15.58 8.31 -0.61
N LEU A 150 -15.08 7.58 -1.60
CA LEU A 150 -14.10 8.04 -2.60
C LEU A 150 -14.61 7.84 -4.04
N SER A 151 -15.90 7.56 -4.21
CA SER A 151 -16.57 7.38 -5.52
C SER A 151 -16.35 8.58 -6.45
N ASP A 152 -16.31 9.79 -5.88
CA ASP A 152 -16.08 11.04 -6.63
C ASP A 152 -14.61 11.31 -6.99
N THR A 153 -13.67 10.46 -6.59
CA THR A 153 -12.26 10.67 -6.90
C THR A 153 -11.91 10.23 -8.32
N SER A 154 -10.86 10.83 -8.89
CA SER A 154 -10.35 10.45 -10.21
C SER A 154 -9.96 8.97 -10.33
N LEU A 155 -9.66 8.32 -9.20
CA LEU A 155 -9.42 6.88 -9.13
C LEU A 155 -10.64 6.10 -9.66
N PHE A 156 -11.83 6.38 -9.10
CA PHE A 156 -13.07 5.67 -9.42
C PHE A 156 -13.75 6.21 -10.68
N GLN A 157 -13.68 7.51 -10.94
CA GLN A 157 -14.34 8.10 -12.12
C GLN A 157 -13.60 7.82 -13.44
N LYS A 158 -12.29 7.62 -13.41
CA LYS A 158 -11.47 7.54 -14.62
C LYS A 158 -10.46 6.39 -14.62
N ARG A 159 -9.66 6.26 -13.56
CA ARG A 159 -8.48 5.37 -13.59
C ARG A 159 -8.83 3.89 -13.60
N LEU A 160 -9.75 3.45 -12.75
CA LEU A 160 -10.19 2.06 -12.70
C LEU A 160 -10.85 1.61 -14.02
N SER A 161 -11.53 2.53 -14.72
CA SER A 161 -12.10 2.26 -16.05
C SER A 161 -11.05 2.15 -17.15
N GLU A 162 -9.90 2.84 -17.02
CA GLU A 162 -8.78 2.76 -17.97
C GLU A 162 -7.95 1.49 -17.76
N SER A 163 -7.70 1.10 -16.51
CA SER A 163 -6.94 -0.10 -16.17
C SER A 163 -7.24 -0.55 -14.74
N PRO A 164 -7.31 -1.87 -14.46
CA PRO A 164 -7.48 -2.38 -13.09
C PRO A 164 -6.25 -2.13 -12.20
N THR A 165 -5.09 -1.82 -12.79
CA THR A 165 -3.84 -1.54 -12.06
C THR A 165 -3.18 -0.29 -12.60
N GLY A 166 -2.57 0.51 -11.73
CA GLY A 166 -1.77 1.63 -12.21
C GLY A 166 -1.15 2.46 -11.11
N SER A 167 -0.47 3.52 -11.51
CA SER A 167 0.08 4.50 -10.59
C SER A 167 -0.03 5.90 -11.15
N TYR A 168 -0.25 6.89 -10.29
CA TYR A 168 -0.33 8.29 -10.69
C TYR A 168 0.00 9.21 -9.51
N LYS A 169 0.39 10.44 -9.83
CA LYS A 169 0.60 11.50 -8.84
C LYS A 169 -0.74 12.17 -8.54
N ILE A 170 -1.05 12.34 -7.27
CA ILE A 170 -2.27 12.96 -6.78
C ILE A 170 -1.98 13.69 -5.48
N THR A 171 -2.75 14.74 -5.21
CA THR A 171 -2.85 15.34 -3.88
C THR A 171 -4.05 14.71 -3.19
N PRO A 172 -3.88 13.74 -2.27
CA PRO A 172 -4.99 13.01 -1.69
C PRO A 172 -5.90 13.91 -0.85
N PRO A 173 -7.20 13.60 -0.77
CA PRO A 173 -8.18 14.38 -0.01
C PRO A 173 -8.04 14.23 1.52
N PHE A 174 -7.01 13.50 1.99
CA PHE A 174 -6.79 13.21 3.40
C PHE A 174 -5.87 14.21 4.08
N ASP A 175 -4.80 14.65 3.41
CA ASP A 175 -3.74 15.48 4.01
C ASP A 175 -3.20 16.58 3.09
N GLY A 176 -3.68 16.69 1.85
CA GLY A 176 -3.33 17.81 0.97
C GLY A 176 -1.88 17.83 0.47
N LEU A 177 -1.09 16.78 0.72
CA LEU A 177 0.28 16.67 0.27
C LEU A 177 0.38 15.90 -1.04
N ALA A 178 1.26 16.30 -1.96
CA ALA A 178 1.46 15.57 -3.20
C ALA A 178 2.06 14.17 -2.92
N LYS A 179 1.38 13.13 -3.40
CA LYS A 179 1.76 11.73 -3.24
C LYS A 179 1.73 10.99 -4.55
N TYR A 180 2.56 9.97 -4.64
CA TYR A 180 2.42 8.93 -5.66
C TYR A 180 1.53 7.84 -5.08
N ILE A 181 0.42 7.56 -5.78
CA ILE A 181 -0.49 6.48 -5.45
C ILE A 181 -0.37 5.39 -6.50
N ALA A 182 -0.17 4.16 -6.05
CA ALA A 182 -0.38 2.95 -6.82
C ALA A 182 -1.72 2.33 -6.39
N TYR A 183 -2.45 1.76 -7.36
CA TYR A 183 -3.72 1.09 -7.11
C TYR A 183 -3.79 -0.23 -7.88
N GLU A 184 -4.50 -1.18 -7.30
CA GLU A 184 -4.78 -2.49 -7.87
C GLU A 184 -6.19 -2.93 -7.47
N GLN A 185 -7.00 -3.25 -8.47
CA GLN A 185 -8.32 -3.83 -8.32
C GLN A 185 -8.24 -5.34 -8.49
N ASP A 186 -8.83 -6.07 -7.56
CA ASP A 186 -8.93 -7.52 -7.65
C ASP A 186 -10.11 -7.90 -8.59
N PRO A 187 -9.92 -8.82 -9.54
CA PRO A 187 -10.99 -9.24 -10.46
C PRO A 187 -11.98 -10.24 -9.84
N GLU A 188 -11.59 -10.96 -8.80
CA GLU A 188 -12.41 -11.98 -8.13
C GLU A 188 -13.19 -11.40 -6.94
N TYR A 189 -12.62 -10.39 -6.28
CA TYR A 189 -13.21 -9.69 -5.15
C TYR A 189 -13.44 -8.21 -5.50
N PRO A 190 -14.63 -7.65 -5.23
CA PRO A 190 -14.93 -6.25 -5.56
C PRO A 190 -14.25 -5.28 -4.57
N ILE A 191 -12.92 -5.32 -4.52
CA ILE A 191 -12.05 -4.52 -3.67
C ILE A 191 -10.94 -3.87 -4.49
N VAL A 192 -10.50 -2.71 -4.04
CA VAL A 192 -9.39 -1.94 -4.58
C VAL A 192 -8.42 -1.66 -3.44
N VAL A 193 -7.17 -2.01 -3.64
CA VAL A 193 -6.08 -1.68 -2.71
C VAL A 193 -5.29 -0.51 -3.28
N THR A 194 -4.98 0.46 -2.44
CA THR A 194 -4.14 1.59 -2.80
C THR A 194 -2.98 1.74 -1.84
N VAL A 195 -1.82 2.11 -2.38
CA VAL A 195 -0.61 2.41 -1.63
C VAL A 195 -0.12 3.79 -2.04
N ALA A 196 0.00 4.69 -1.07
CA ALA A 196 0.46 6.05 -1.25
C ALA A 196 1.82 6.24 -0.59
N ARG A 197 2.72 6.98 -1.24
CA ARG A 197 3.96 7.50 -0.65
C ARG A 197 4.12 8.98 -0.96
N SER A 198 4.65 9.73 -0.01
CA SER A 198 4.93 11.15 -0.24
C SER A 198 6.08 11.32 -1.23
N GLU A 199 6.05 12.39 -2.03
CA GLU A 199 7.13 12.70 -2.97
C GLU A 199 8.48 12.86 -2.25
N ASN A 200 8.49 13.46 -1.06
CA ASN A 200 9.69 13.60 -0.25
C ASN A 200 10.30 12.26 0.15
N GLU A 201 9.48 11.25 0.47
CA GLU A 201 9.96 9.92 0.84
C GLU A 201 10.47 9.14 -0.35
N VAL A 202 9.83 9.26 -1.50
CA VAL A 202 10.32 8.65 -2.75
C VAL A 202 11.68 9.23 -3.13
N LEU A 203 11.86 10.56 -2.96
CA LEU A 203 13.10 11.25 -3.30
C LEU A 203 14.16 11.22 -2.19
N ALA A 204 13.84 10.76 -0.98
CA ALA A 204 14.75 10.81 0.16
C ALA A 204 16.05 10.03 -0.09
N ASN A 205 15.92 8.79 -0.58
CA ASN A 205 17.06 7.94 -0.90
C ASN A 205 17.92 8.55 -2.01
N TRP A 206 17.29 9.03 -3.08
CA TRP A 206 17.98 9.70 -4.18
C TRP A 206 18.75 10.94 -3.72
N ARG A 207 18.18 11.75 -2.82
CA ARG A 207 18.87 12.93 -2.25
C ARG A 207 20.07 12.52 -1.40
N ALA A 208 19.97 11.45 -0.61
CA ALA A 208 21.06 10.95 0.21
C ALA A 208 22.23 10.43 -0.66
N ASP A 209 21.90 9.72 -1.74
CA ASP A 209 22.88 9.24 -2.72
C ASP A 209 23.58 10.42 -3.41
N LEU A 210 22.81 11.41 -3.86
CA LEU A 210 23.38 12.62 -4.47
C LEU A 210 24.32 13.39 -3.53
N ILE A 211 23.98 13.51 -2.24
CA ILE A 211 24.85 14.18 -1.27
C ILE A 211 26.14 13.39 -1.08
N SER A 212 26.04 12.05 -1.00
CA SER A 212 27.19 11.17 -0.87
C SER A 212 28.11 11.27 -2.09
N ASP A 213 27.53 11.21 -3.30
CA ASP A 213 28.26 11.35 -4.56
C ASP A 213 28.90 12.75 -4.68
N ALA A 214 28.19 13.80 -4.29
CA ALA A 214 28.72 15.16 -4.28
C ALA A 214 29.90 15.31 -3.32
N LEU A 215 29.84 14.70 -2.13
CA LEU A 215 30.96 14.70 -1.17
C LEU A 215 32.18 13.98 -1.73
N VAL A 216 32.00 12.82 -2.37
CA VAL A 216 33.08 12.09 -3.04
C VAL A 216 33.67 12.91 -4.18
N ALA A 217 32.84 13.54 -5.00
CA ALA A 217 33.29 14.40 -6.09
C ALA A 217 34.10 15.60 -5.58
N VAL A 218 33.63 16.29 -4.53
CA VAL A 218 34.34 17.40 -3.89
C VAL A 218 35.68 16.94 -3.31
N LEU A 219 35.73 15.77 -2.67
CA LEU A 219 36.97 15.19 -2.16
C LEU A 219 37.98 14.93 -3.29
N LEU A 220 37.54 14.31 -4.38
CA LEU A 220 38.39 14.01 -5.54
C LEU A 220 38.92 15.29 -6.21
N VAL A 221 38.05 16.29 -6.42
CA VAL A 221 38.46 17.60 -6.94
C VAL A 221 39.44 18.28 -6.00
N GLY A 222 39.22 18.20 -4.69
CA GLY A 222 40.14 18.70 -3.67
C GLY A 222 41.52 18.04 -3.73
N ILE A 223 41.58 16.72 -3.93
CA ILE A 223 42.84 15.99 -4.12
C ILE A 223 43.55 16.44 -5.41
N ILE A 224 42.82 16.54 -6.52
CA ILE A 224 43.39 16.98 -7.80
C ILE A 224 43.98 18.39 -7.69
N ILE A 225 43.24 19.33 -7.09
CA ILE A 225 43.71 20.70 -6.85
C ILE A 225 44.90 20.68 -5.89
N GLY A 226 44.83 19.88 -4.82
CA GLY A 226 45.89 19.70 -3.84
C GLY A 226 47.19 19.15 -4.43
N MET A 227 47.12 18.31 -5.46
CA MET A 227 48.27 17.84 -6.21
C MET A 227 48.74 18.86 -7.27
N ALA A 228 47.82 19.47 -8.02
CA ALA A 228 48.13 20.41 -9.08
C ALA A 228 48.74 21.73 -8.59
N ALA A 229 48.36 22.21 -7.42
CA ALA A 229 48.86 23.45 -6.82
C ALA A 229 50.39 23.43 -6.54
N PRO A 230 50.95 22.43 -5.83
CA PRO A 230 52.39 22.34 -5.62
C PRO A 230 53.15 22.06 -6.93
N LEU A 231 52.60 21.24 -7.84
CA LEU A 231 53.18 21.00 -9.16
C LEU A 231 53.31 22.30 -9.97
N SER A 232 52.23 23.08 -10.06
CA SER A 232 52.25 24.37 -10.77
C SER A 232 53.16 25.41 -10.09
N SER A 233 53.23 25.41 -8.75
CA SER A 233 54.21 26.20 -8.01
C SER A 233 55.66 25.83 -8.37
N GLN A 234 55.97 24.53 -8.41
CA GLN A 234 57.31 24.05 -8.77
C GLN A 234 57.69 24.44 -10.20
N PHE A 235 56.78 24.34 -11.16
CA PHE A 235 57.02 24.77 -12.55
C PHE A 235 57.32 26.28 -12.65
N ARG A 236 56.59 27.11 -11.88
CA ARG A 236 56.82 28.56 -11.84
C ARG A 236 58.13 28.92 -11.15
N PHE A 237 58.52 28.18 -10.12
CA PHE A 237 59.80 28.39 -9.43
C PHE A 237 61.00 28.01 -10.30
N ARG A 238 60.93 26.86 -11.01
CA ARG A 238 61.97 26.40 -11.94
C ARG A 238 62.20 27.38 -13.10
N THR A 239 61.13 27.87 -13.71
CA THR A 239 61.22 28.87 -14.79
C THR A 239 61.77 30.22 -14.32
N GLY A 240 61.60 30.56 -13.03
CA GLY A 240 62.25 31.74 -12.42
C GLY A 240 63.76 31.60 -12.31
N LEU A 241 64.25 30.43 -11.86
CA LEU A 241 65.68 30.14 -11.70
C LEU A 241 66.44 30.16 -13.03
N GLU A 242 65.86 29.60 -14.09
CA GLU A 242 66.45 29.63 -15.43
C GLU A 242 66.64 31.06 -15.97
N ARG A 243 65.71 31.97 -15.65
CA ARG A 243 65.83 33.40 -16.03
C ARG A 243 66.96 34.09 -15.26
N VAL A 244 67.18 33.71 -13.99
CA VAL A 244 68.26 34.27 -13.18
C VAL A 244 69.63 33.79 -13.67
N LEU A 245 69.75 32.51 -14.05
CA LEU A 245 70.98 31.95 -14.63
C LEU A 245 71.32 32.59 -15.98
N ARG A 246 70.34 32.72 -16.89
CA ARG A 246 70.55 33.40 -18.19
C ARG A 246 71.00 34.85 -18.04
N LYS A 247 70.46 35.59 -17.05
CA LYS A 247 70.92 36.97 -16.78
C LYS A 247 72.36 37.02 -16.29
N ARG A 248 72.84 36.01 -15.55
CA ARG A 248 74.25 35.94 -15.10
C ARG A 248 75.20 35.58 -16.23
N GLU A 249 74.83 34.61 -17.07
CA GLU A 249 75.61 34.29 -18.28
C GLU A 249 75.72 35.49 -19.23
N ALA A 250 74.62 36.22 -19.45
CA ALA A 250 74.63 37.41 -20.28
C ALA A 250 75.52 38.53 -19.68
N ARG A 251 75.52 38.70 -18.35
CA ARG A 251 76.37 39.69 -17.67
C ARG A 251 77.85 39.30 -17.71
N LEU A 252 78.18 38.01 -17.59
CA LEU A 252 79.56 37.53 -17.70
C LEU A 252 80.12 37.68 -19.12
N ARG A 253 79.29 37.46 -20.15
CA ARG A 253 79.66 37.69 -21.54
C ARG A 253 79.88 39.16 -21.92
N LEU A 254 79.34 40.11 -21.14
CA LEU A 254 79.56 41.54 -21.36
C LEU A 254 80.81 42.07 -20.63
N LEU A 255 81.41 41.25 -19.76
CA LEU A 255 82.59 41.61 -18.97
C LEU A 255 83.88 40.89 -19.44
N ALA A 256 83.76 40.02 -20.44
CA ALA A 256 84.87 39.35 -21.13
C ALA A 256 85.02 39.94 -22.53
#